data_AF-A0A1S6QJT7-F1
#
_entry.id   AF-A0A1S6QJT7-F1
#
_cell.length_a   1.000
_cell.length_b   1.000
_cell.length_c   1.000
_cell.angle_alpha   90.00
_cell.angle_beta   90.00
_cell.angle_gamma   90.00
#
_symmetry.space_group_name_H-M   'P 1'
#
loop_
_entity.id
_entity.type
_entity.pdbx_description
1 polymer ?
#
loop_
_entity_poly.entity_id
_entity_poly.type
_entity_poly.pdbx_seq_one_letter_code
_entity_poly.pdbx_strand_id
1 'polypeptide(L)'
;MDVKIVGDIRNGKFQPTLTGNPIVDDALIDNFCKNLKSKITAIHDVSVSVDHFFNPDAKENSIIVIDDSISKYLDNEVKKNNNLINVNHTDMLHGSVDNIVVKLADYLNKVV
;
A
#
# COMPACT_ATOMS: atom_id res chain seq x y z
N MET A 1 10.23 11.05 -2.91
CA MET A 1 9.00 10.80 -2.12
C MET A 1 8.96 9.33 -1.75
N ASP A 2 8.31 8.99 -0.64
CA ASP A 2 8.22 7.60 -0.16
C ASP A 2 6.82 7.03 -0.35
N VAL A 3 6.75 5.81 -0.88
CA VAL A 3 5.53 5.03 -1.07
C VAL A 3 5.59 3.81 -0.17
N LYS A 4 4.61 3.66 0.72
CA LYS A 4 4.48 2.53 1.63
C LYS A 4 3.38 1.59 1.19
N ILE A 5 3.67 0.29 1.16
CA ILE A 5 2.73 -0.76 0.78
C ILE A 5 2.20 -1.43 2.05
N VAL A 6 0.88 -1.41 2.23
CA VAL A 6 0.20 -1.99 3.39
C VAL A 6 -0.75 -3.09 2.92
N GLY A 7 -0.30 -4.34 3.07
CA GLY A 7 -1.08 -5.55 2.74
C GLY A 7 -1.48 -6.37 3.97
N ASP A 8 -0.83 -6.16 5.10
CA ASP A 8 -1.18 -6.70 6.42
C ASP A 8 -0.80 -5.66 7.48
N ILE A 9 -1.33 -5.82 8.70
CA ILE A 9 -0.91 -5.03 9.86
C ILE A 9 -0.68 -6.00 11.01
N ARG A 10 0.54 -6.00 11.56
CA ARG A 10 0.97 -7.01 12.55
C ARG A 10 0.79 -6.59 14.00
N ASN A 11 0.57 -5.30 14.24
CA ASN A 11 0.49 -4.74 15.58
C ASN A 11 -0.76 -3.86 15.75
N GLY A 12 -1.19 -3.67 17.00
CA GLY A 12 -2.36 -2.85 17.33
C GLY A 12 -3.63 -3.67 17.54
N LYS A 13 -4.75 -2.98 17.73
CA LYS A 13 -6.06 -3.61 18.00
C LYS A 13 -6.69 -4.28 16.78
N PHE A 14 -6.27 -3.87 15.59
CA PHE A 14 -6.75 -4.37 14.31
C PHE A 14 -5.57 -4.90 13.52
N GLN A 15 -5.55 -6.21 13.27
CA GLN A 15 -4.43 -6.93 12.65
C GLN A 15 -4.90 -7.75 11.44
N PRO A 16 -5.33 -7.08 10.37
CA PRO A 16 -5.72 -7.75 9.13
C PRO A 16 -4.51 -8.42 8.48
N THR A 17 -4.83 -9.46 7.73
CA THR A 17 -3.89 -10.32 7.02
C THR A 17 -4.42 -10.54 5.61
N LEU A 18 -3.54 -10.79 4.64
CA LEU A 18 -3.99 -11.11 3.28
C LEU A 18 -4.61 -12.51 3.21
N THR A 19 -3.94 -13.50 3.81
CA THR A 19 -4.36 -14.90 3.79
C THR A 19 -4.52 -15.50 5.18
N GLY A 20 -4.00 -14.83 6.20
CA GLY A 20 -3.93 -15.34 7.58
C GLY A 20 -2.67 -16.18 7.86
N ASN A 21 -1.79 -16.35 6.88
CA ASN A 21 -0.49 -16.98 7.06
C ASN A 21 0.64 -15.95 6.86
N PRO A 22 1.37 -15.56 7.93
CA PRO A 22 2.39 -14.52 7.87
C PRO A 22 3.47 -14.76 6.81
N ILE A 23 3.89 -16.02 6.62
CA ILE A 23 4.94 -16.37 5.64
C ILE A 23 4.44 -16.17 4.21
N VAL A 24 3.19 -16.55 3.95
CA VAL A 24 2.56 -16.37 2.65
C VAL A 24 2.30 -14.89 2.39
N ASP A 25 1.79 -14.18 3.40
CA ASP A 25 1.52 -12.74 3.31
C ASP A 25 2.80 -11.94 3.04
N ASP A 26 3.91 -12.25 3.73
CA ASP A 26 5.23 -11.68 3.45
C ASP A 26 5.61 -11.85 1.97
N ALA A 27 5.53 -13.08 1.46
CA ALA A 27 5.90 -13.38 0.08
C ALA A 27 5.03 -12.66 -0.95
N LEU A 28 3.72 -12.57 -0.70
CA LEU A 28 2.76 -11.90 -1.58
C LEU A 28 2.98 -10.38 -1.60
N ILE A 29 3.14 -9.77 -0.44
CA ILE A 29 3.36 -8.32 -0.32
C ILE A 29 4.73 -7.94 -0.90
N ASP A 30 5.77 -8.75 -0.67
CA ASP A 30 7.09 -8.54 -1.27
C ASP A 30 7.03 -8.63 -2.79
N ASN A 31 6.33 -9.63 -3.34
CA ASN A 31 6.18 -9.79 -4.78
C ASN A 31 5.47 -8.58 -5.39
N PHE A 32 4.36 -8.15 -4.79
CA PHE A 32 3.63 -6.95 -5.19
C PHE A 32 4.52 -5.70 -5.12
N CYS A 33 5.23 -5.51 -4.01
CA CYS A 33 6.12 -4.36 -3.79
C CYS A 33 7.24 -4.32 -4.82
N LYS A 34 7.88 -5.46 -5.14
CA LYS A 34 8.93 -5.56 -6.17
C LYS A 34 8.39 -5.20 -7.55
N ASN A 35 7.21 -5.71 -7.91
CA ASN A 35 6.59 -5.44 -9.21
C ASN A 35 6.21 -3.96 -9.35
N LEU A 36 5.64 -3.37 -8.30
CA LEU A 36 5.26 -1.96 -8.30
C LEU A 36 6.51 -1.08 -8.38
N LYS A 37 7.51 -1.34 -7.54
CA LYS A 37 8.79 -0.64 -7.54
C LYS A 37 9.40 -0.62 -8.95
N SER A 38 9.54 -1.79 -9.56
CA SER A 38 10.11 -1.94 -10.92
C SER A 38 9.43 -1.05 -11.95
N LYS A 39 8.09 -0.97 -11.93
CA LYS A 39 7.33 -0.16 -12.90
C LYS A 39 7.31 1.32 -12.57
N ILE A 40 7.13 1.70 -11.30
CA ILE A 40 6.98 3.11 -10.93
C ILE A 40 8.31 3.86 -10.99
N THR A 41 9.43 3.22 -10.63
CA THR A 41 10.76 3.87 -10.67
C THR A 41 11.26 4.13 -12.09
N ALA A 42 10.64 3.51 -13.10
CA ALA A 42 10.90 3.82 -14.49
C ALA A 42 10.28 5.17 -14.93
N ILE A 43 9.33 5.70 -14.15
CA ILE A 43 8.55 6.90 -14.49
C ILE A 43 8.80 8.04 -13.48
N HIS A 44 8.97 7.70 -12.20
CA HIS A 44 9.15 8.66 -11.11
C HIS A 44 10.28 8.26 -10.16
N ASP A 45 11.00 9.23 -9.61
CA ASP A 45 12.00 9.00 -8.56
C ASP A 45 11.35 8.89 -7.18
N VAL A 46 10.89 7.68 -6.84
CA VAL A 46 10.22 7.36 -5.57
C VAL A 46 10.82 6.12 -4.93
N SER A 47 10.85 6.11 -3.59
CA SER A 47 11.14 4.90 -2.84
C SER A 47 9.85 4.10 -2.64
N VAL A 48 9.94 2.77 -2.70
CA VAL A 48 8.80 1.87 -2.44
C VAL A 48 9.23 0.84 -1.42
N SER A 49 8.48 0.72 -0.32
CA SER A 49 8.76 -0.20 0.78
C SER A 49 7.49 -0.77 1.38
N VAL A 50 7.60 -1.94 2.00
CA VAL A 50 6.49 -2.57 2.73
C VAL A 50 6.42 -2.01 4.15
N ASP A 51 5.20 -1.77 4.65
CA ASP A 51 4.96 -1.35 6.02
C ASP A 51 3.94 -2.26 6.71
N HIS A 52 4.45 -3.22 7.49
CA HIS A 52 3.64 -4.14 8.30
C HIS A 52 3.14 -3.53 9.62
N PHE A 53 3.56 -2.31 9.94
CA PHE A 53 3.31 -1.64 11.22
C PHE A 53 2.57 -0.32 11.02
N PHE A 54 1.85 -0.19 9.91
CA PHE A 54 1.07 1.00 9.59
C PHE A 54 0.17 1.40 10.76
N ASN A 55 0.35 2.65 11.23
CA ASN A 55 -0.45 3.23 12.29
C ASN A 55 -1.38 4.31 11.69
N PRO A 56 -2.69 4.06 11.60
CA PRO A 56 -3.63 5.02 11.02
C PRO A 56 -3.77 6.32 11.80
N ASP A 57 -3.47 6.31 13.10
CA ASP A 57 -3.59 7.46 14.00
C ASP A 57 -2.38 8.41 13.90
N ALA A 58 -1.28 7.94 13.30
CA ALA A 58 -0.09 8.74 13.08
C ALA A 58 -0.19 9.48 11.73
N LYS A 59 0.19 10.76 11.72
CA LYS A 59 0.32 11.51 10.46
C LYS A 59 1.50 10.98 9.67
N GLU A 60 1.24 10.47 8.48
CA GLU A 60 2.27 10.02 7.55
C GLU A 60 2.49 11.02 6.42
N ASN A 61 3.76 11.29 6.09
CA ASN A 61 4.12 12.12 4.95
C ASN A 61 4.32 11.28 3.67
N SER A 62 4.32 9.95 3.79
CA SER A 62 4.40 9.02 2.67
C SER A 62 3.05 8.87 1.95
N ILE A 63 3.11 8.43 0.70
CA ILE A 63 1.93 7.93 -0.01
C ILE A 63 1.71 6.49 0.43
N ILE A 64 0.49 6.14 0.84
CA ILE A 64 0.17 4.82 1.37
C ILE A 64 -0.66 4.08 0.32
N VAL A 65 -0.10 3.03 -0.25
CA VAL A 65 -0.79 2.10 -1.13
C VAL A 65 -1.29 0.93 -0.27
N ILE A 66 -2.60 0.82 -0.13
CA ILE A 66 -3.23 -0.05 0.87
C ILE A 66 -4.26 -0.99 0.25
N ASP A 67 -4.29 -2.23 0.74
CA ASP A 67 -5.30 -3.22 0.39
C ASP A 67 -6.73 -2.71 0.71
N ASP A 68 -7.67 -2.88 -0.22
CA ASP A 68 -9.03 -2.38 -0.03
C ASP A 68 -9.75 -3.04 1.15
N SER A 69 -9.43 -4.30 1.47
CA SER A 69 -10.02 -5.03 2.59
C SER A 69 -9.53 -4.43 3.91
N ILE A 70 -8.27 -3.99 3.99
CA ILE A 70 -7.71 -3.30 5.15
C ILE A 70 -8.29 -1.89 5.27
N SER A 71 -8.31 -1.14 4.16
CA SER A 71 -8.76 0.25 4.14
C SER A 71 -10.20 0.39 4.64
N LYS A 72 -11.06 -0.63 4.46
CA LYS A 72 -12.46 -0.62 4.93
C LYS A 72 -12.58 -0.41 6.45
N TYR A 73 -11.60 -0.86 7.21
CA TYR A 73 -11.58 -0.74 8.67
C TYR A 73 -11.01 0.58 9.18
N LEU A 74 -10.46 1.41 8.29
CA LEU A 74 -9.98 2.74 8.64
C LEU A 74 -11.14 3.74 8.73
N ASP A 75 -11.11 4.61 9.73
CA ASP A 75 -12.08 5.68 9.87
C ASP A 75 -11.99 6.68 8.73
N ASN A 76 -13.11 7.36 8.44
CA ASN A 76 -13.19 8.32 7.34
C ASN A 76 -12.25 9.52 7.52
N GLU A 77 -11.91 9.89 8.76
CA GLU A 77 -10.93 10.95 9.03
C GLU A 77 -9.51 10.50 8.68
N VAL A 78 -9.12 9.27 9.06
CA VAL A 78 -7.84 8.66 8.68
C VAL A 78 -7.71 8.60 7.16
N LYS A 79 -8.79 8.20 6.46
CA LYS A 79 -8.82 8.12 5.00
C LYS A 79 -8.64 9.49 4.32
N LYS A 80 -9.16 10.56 4.92
CA LYS A 80 -9.05 11.92 4.38
C LYS A 80 -7.70 12.58 4.69
N ASN A 81 -7.12 12.25 5.83
CA ASN A 81 -5.90 12.90 6.33
C ASN A 81 -4.61 12.26 5.81
N ASN A 82 -4.69 11.02 5.32
CA ASN A 82 -3.55 10.30 4.76
C ASN A 82 -3.64 10.23 3.23
N ASN A 83 -2.48 10.21 2.57
CA ASN A 83 -2.37 10.07 1.11
C ASN A 83 -2.59 8.61 0.70
N LEU A 84 -3.81 8.10 0.92
CA LEU A 84 -4.17 6.69 0.68
C LEU A 84 -4.55 6.46 -0.78
N ILE A 85 -4.02 5.38 -1.36
CA ILE A 85 -4.43 4.85 -2.66
C ILE A 85 -4.80 3.38 -2.50
N ASN A 86 -6.07 3.06 -2.73
CA ASN A 86 -6.57 1.70 -2.54
C ASN A 86 -6.19 0.77 -3.71
N VAL A 87 -5.78 -0.44 -3.37
CA VAL A 87 -5.50 -1.56 -4.28
C VAL A 87 -6.55 -2.64 -4.07
N ASN A 88 -6.98 -3.28 -5.16
CA ASN A 88 -7.88 -4.41 -5.03
C ASN A 88 -7.19 -5.58 -4.32
N HIS A 89 -7.88 -6.23 -3.40
CA HIS A 89 -7.33 -7.35 -2.65
C HIS A 89 -6.75 -8.45 -3.55
N THR A 90 -7.47 -8.81 -4.62
CA THR A 90 -7.02 -9.83 -5.58
C THR A 90 -5.78 -9.39 -6.37
N ASP A 91 -5.69 -8.10 -6.70
CA ASP A 91 -4.50 -7.56 -7.36
C ASP A 91 -3.26 -7.69 -6.46
N MET A 92 -3.42 -7.45 -5.16
CA MET A 92 -2.35 -7.62 -4.19
C MET A 92 -1.91 -9.08 -4.05
N LEU A 93 -2.87 -10.00 -3.91
CA LEU A 93 -2.61 -11.44 -3.85
C LEU A 93 -1.92 -11.97 -5.11
N HIS A 94 -2.19 -11.40 -6.28
CA HIS A 94 -1.57 -11.84 -7.53
C HIS A 94 -0.31 -11.05 -7.91
N GLY A 95 0.09 -10.05 -7.12
CA GLY A 95 1.20 -9.16 -7.48
C GLY A 95 0.93 -8.33 -8.74
N SER A 96 -0.35 -8.12 -9.08
CA SER A 96 -0.81 -7.35 -10.24
C SER A 96 -0.76 -5.86 -9.91
N VAL A 97 0.03 -5.11 -10.67
CA VAL A 97 0.34 -3.71 -10.34
C VAL A 97 -0.08 -2.70 -11.41
N ASP A 98 -0.62 -3.14 -12.55
CA ASP A 98 -0.88 -2.24 -13.68
C ASP A 98 -1.87 -1.12 -13.32
N ASN A 99 -2.97 -1.48 -12.66
CA ASN A 99 -3.98 -0.52 -12.23
C ASN A 99 -3.42 0.49 -11.22
N ILE A 100 -2.60 0.03 -10.27
CA ILE A 100 -2.08 0.91 -9.22
C ILE A 100 -0.95 1.80 -9.74
N VAL A 101 -0.14 1.32 -10.70
CA VAL A 101 0.91 2.14 -11.33
C VAL A 101 0.30 3.36 -12.01
N VAL A 102 -0.79 3.19 -12.77
CA VAL A 102 -1.49 4.31 -13.42
C VAL A 102 -2.01 5.29 -12.37
N LYS A 103 -2.73 4.79 -11.36
CA LYS A 103 -3.28 5.65 -10.28
C LYS A 103 -2.19 6.40 -9.51
N LEU A 104 -1.09 5.73 -9.18
CA LEU A 104 0.03 6.29 -8.43
C LEU A 104 0.77 7.33 -9.27
N ALA A 105 1.02 7.08 -10.55
CA ALA A 105 1.62 8.04 -11.47
C ALA A 105 0.73 9.29 -11.62
N ASP A 106 -0.58 9.10 -11.84
CA ASP A 106 -1.54 10.20 -11.91
C ASP A 106 -1.59 11.04 -10.63
N TYR A 107 -1.42 10.40 -9.46
CA TYR A 107 -1.34 11.08 -8.18
C TYR A 107 -0.02 11.87 -8.06
N LEU A 108 1.12 11.23 -8.34
CA LEU A 108 2.44 11.87 -8.28
C LEU A 108 2.55 13.09 -9.20
N ASN A 109 1.99 13.02 -10.41
CA ASN A 109 1.95 14.15 -11.36
C ASN A 109 1.12 15.35 -10.89
N LYS A 110 0.26 15.19 -9.88
CA LYS A 110 -0.55 16.29 -9.32
C LYS A 110 0.10 16.93 -8.10
N VAL A 111 1.01 16.21 -7.45
CA VAL A 111 1.66 16.64 -6.20
C VAL A 111 3.10 17.15 -6.45
N VAL A 112 3.72 16.72 -7.55
CA VAL A 112 5.00 17.25 -8.09
C VAL A 112 4.72 18.37 -9.09
#